data_AF-A0A2A5BKF8-F1
#
_entry.id   AF-A0A2A5BKF8-F1
#
_cell.length_a   1.000
_cell.length_b   1.000
_cell.length_c   1.000
_cell.angle_alpha   90.00
_cell.angle_beta   90.00
_cell.angle_gamma   90.00
#
_symmetry.space_group_name_H-M   'P 1'
#
loop_
_entity.id
_entity.type
_entity.pdbx_description
1 polymer ?
#
loop_
_entity_poly.entity_id
_entity_poly.type
_entity_poly.pdbx_seq_one_letter_code
_entity_poly.pdbx_strand_id
1 'polypeptide(L)'
;MQNEELFEEIDVSESVTQKHLGLSLKKFFFLLSIVVILGIYLGILLYGTSSLEILFGLQDYQVYLYDEVSRLKLENADLQREYFELKEISAQ
;
A
#
# COMPACT_ATOMS: atom_id res chain seq x y z
N MET A 1 -49.10 7.07 42.29
CA MET A 1 -48.85 5.67 42.69
C MET A 1 -48.93 4.74 41.48
N GLN A 2 -50.11 4.36 40.98
CA GLN A 2 -50.20 3.34 39.90
C GLN A 2 -49.61 3.76 38.55
N ASN A 3 -49.61 5.06 38.24
CA ASN A 3 -49.00 5.59 37.02
C ASN A 3 -47.48 5.81 37.16
N GLU A 4 -46.95 5.94 38.39
CA GLU A 4 -45.51 6.15 38.61
C GLU A 4 -44.74 4.84 38.43
N GLU A 5 -45.29 3.71 38.88
CA GLU A 5 -44.73 2.37 38.64
C GLU A 5 -44.74 1.98 37.15
N LEU A 6 -45.70 2.50 36.36
CA LEU A 6 -45.80 2.22 34.92
C LEU A 6 -44.71 2.91 34.08
N PHE A 7 -44.16 4.04 34.56
CA PHE A 7 -43.08 4.75 33.89
C PHE A 7 -41.68 4.29 34.35
N GLU A 8 -41.60 3.54 35.45
CA GLU A 8 -40.34 3.02 36.00
C GLU A 8 -39.80 1.82 35.19
N GLU A 9 -40.65 1.15 34.41
CA GLU A 9 -40.29 0.00 33.57
C GLU A 9 -39.72 0.38 32.19
N ILE A 10 -39.81 1.65 31.79
CA ILE A 10 -39.17 2.12 30.55
C ILE A 10 -37.74 2.53 30.89
N ASP A 11 -36.80 1.60 30.73
CA ASP A 11 -35.36 1.84 30.87
C ASP A 11 -34.91 2.97 29.91
N VAL A 12 -34.81 4.20 30.44
CA VAL A 12 -34.39 5.42 29.73
C VAL A 12 -32.86 5.52 29.65
N SER A 13 -32.11 4.45 29.93
CA SER A 13 -30.65 4.46 29.79
C SER A 13 -30.24 4.42 28.31
N GLU A 14 -30.38 5.56 27.62
CA GLU A 14 -29.83 5.71 26.28
C GLU A 14 -28.32 5.51 26.32
N SER A 15 -27.85 4.44 25.68
CA SER A 15 -26.41 4.20 25.50
C SER A 15 -25.73 5.44 24.88
N VAL A 16 -24.50 5.74 25.31
CA VAL A 16 -23.72 6.91 24.85
C VAL A 16 -23.69 7.02 23.31
N THR A 17 -23.60 5.88 22.62
CA THR A 17 -23.59 5.79 21.16
C THR A 17 -24.94 6.17 20.54
N GLN A 18 -26.04 5.82 21.20
CA GLN A 18 -27.39 6.19 20.76
C GLN A 18 -27.64 7.69 20.97
N LYS A 19 -27.14 8.25 22.08
CA LYS A 19 -27.24 9.69 22.38
C LYS A 19 -26.42 10.56 21.42
N HIS A 20 -25.19 10.16 21.07
CA HIS A 20 -24.31 10.98 20.23
C HIS A 20 -24.44 10.70 18.73
N LEU A 21 -24.81 9.48 18.34
CA LEU A 21 -24.81 9.05 16.93
C LEU A 21 -26.18 8.57 16.45
N GLY A 22 -27.21 8.53 17.31
CA GLY A 22 -28.55 8.02 16.94
C GLY A 22 -28.56 6.53 16.56
N LEU A 23 -27.49 5.80 16.90
CA LEU A 23 -27.26 4.42 16.48
C LEU A 23 -27.29 3.48 17.67
N SER A 24 -28.05 2.40 17.54
CA SER A 24 -27.98 1.28 18.48
C SER A 24 -26.57 0.72 18.52
N LEU A 25 -26.07 0.39 19.72
CA LEU A 25 -24.73 -0.18 19.97
C LEU A 25 -24.38 -1.32 19.01
N LYS A 26 -25.34 -2.23 18.72
CA LYS A 26 -25.12 -3.35 17.78
C LYS A 26 -24.74 -2.88 16.38
N LYS A 27 -25.44 -1.86 15.86
CA LYS A 27 -25.19 -1.30 14.53
C LYS A 27 -23.87 -0.54 14.47
N PHE A 28 -23.51 0.14 15.56
CA PHE A 28 -22.23 0.83 15.67
C PHE A 28 -21.05 -0.15 15.59
N PHE A 29 -21.06 -1.22 16.39
CA PHE A 29 -20.00 -2.23 16.35
C PHE A 29 -19.93 -2.96 15.00
N PHE A 30 -21.07 -3.20 14.36
CA PHE A 30 -21.09 -3.76 13.00
C PHE A 30 -20.39 -2.85 11.99
N LEU A 31 -20.73 -1.56 11.98
CA LEU A 31 -20.08 -0.57 11.09
C LEU A 31 -18.59 -0.41 11.42
N LEU A 32 -18.23 -0.38 12.70
CA LEU A 32 -16.84 -0.32 13.15
C LEU A 32 -16.04 -1.51 12.63
N SER A 33 -16.60 -2.72 12.72
CA SER A 33 -15.98 -3.94 12.21
C SER A 33 -15.73 -3.86 10.70
N ILE A 34 -16.69 -3.36 9.92
CA ILE A 34 -16.52 -3.15 8.47
C ILE A 34 -15.36 -2.20 8.18
N VAL A 35 -15.30 -1.06 8.88
CA VAL A 35 -14.24 -0.07 8.69
C VAL A 35 -12.86 -0.67 9.01
N VAL A 36 -12.76 -1.45 10.10
CA VAL A 36 -11.51 -2.12 10.47
C VAL A 36 -11.08 -3.13 9.41
N ILE A 37 -12.01 -3.97 8.94
CA ILE A 37 -11.73 -4.97 7.90
C ILE A 37 -11.25 -4.30 6.60
N LEU A 38 -11.92 -3.21 6.19
CA LEU A 38 -11.51 -2.44 5.01
C LEU A 38 -10.13 -1.81 5.20
N GLY A 39 -9.83 -1.28 6.38
CA GLY A 39 -8.50 -0.73 6.70
C GLY A 39 -7.40 -1.78 6.59
N ILE A 40 -7.63 -2.99 7.12
CA ILE A 40 -6.68 -4.11 7.01
C ILE A 40 -6.51 -4.53 5.54
N TYR A 41 -7.62 -4.68 4.80
CA TYR A 41 -7.59 -5.06 3.39
C TYR A 41 -6.79 -4.05 2.55
N LEU A 42 -7.05 -2.74 2.73
CA LEU A 42 -6.30 -1.69 2.04
C LEU A 42 -4.83 -1.67 2.46
N GLY A 43 -4.52 -1.90 3.74
CA GLY A 43 -3.14 -2.02 4.21
C GLY A 43 -2.38 -3.15 3.53
N ILE A 44 -2.99 -4.34 3.42
CA ILE A 44 -2.40 -5.49 2.73
C ILE A 44 -2.26 -5.22 1.22
N LEU A 45 -3.25 -4.57 0.61
CA LEU A 45 -3.22 -4.25 -0.82
C LEU A 45 -2.09 -3.25 -1.17
N LEU A 46 -1.90 -2.23 -0.33
CA LEU A 46 -0.93 -1.16 -0.57
C LEU A 46 0.50 -1.53 -0.14
N TYR A 47 0.66 -2.37 0.90
CA TYR A 47 1.97 -2.65 1.52
C TYR A 47 2.30 -4.15 1.65
N GLY A 48 1.48 -5.06 1.11
CA GLY A 48 1.74 -6.50 1.12
C GLY A 48 2.89 -6.97 0.20
N THR A 49 3.17 -8.27 0.18
CA THR A 49 4.29 -8.87 -0.58
C THR A 49 4.15 -8.80 -2.10
N SER A 50 2.93 -8.57 -2.58
CA SER A 50 2.63 -8.32 -4.00
C SER A 50 2.00 -6.93 -4.16
N SER A 51 2.47 -5.97 -3.36
CA SER A 51 1.91 -4.62 -3.32
C SER A 51 2.23 -3.80 -4.57
N LEU A 52 1.47 -2.71 -4.70
CA LEU A 52 1.75 -1.65 -5.66
C LEU A 52 3.13 -1.01 -5.46
N GLU A 53 3.58 -0.86 -4.20
CA GLU A 53 4.90 -0.31 -3.90
C GLU A 53 6.03 -1.18 -4.49
N ILE A 54 5.93 -2.50 -4.33
CA ILE A 54 6.90 -3.45 -4.91
C ILE A 54 6.85 -3.39 -6.44
N LEU A 55 5.65 -3.31 -7.03
CA LEU A 55 5.48 -3.20 -8.49
C LEU A 55 6.18 -1.95 -9.04
N PHE A 56 5.97 -0.78 -8.41
CA PHE A 56 6.63 0.46 -8.83
C PHE A 56 8.14 0.38 -8.64
N GLY A 57 8.63 -0.17 -7.53
CA GLY A 57 10.06 -0.41 -7.34
C GLY A 57 10.68 -1.31 -8.40
N LEU A 58 9.95 -2.34 -8.84
CA LEU A 58 10.39 -3.22 -9.93
C LEU A 58 10.43 -2.50 -11.27
N GLN A 59 9.44 -1.65 -11.54
CA GLN A 59 9.36 -0.86 -12.76
C GLN A 59 10.52 0.15 -12.85
N ASP A 60 10.81 0.85 -11.76
CA ASP A 60 11.93 1.79 -11.68
C ASP A 60 13.27 1.06 -11.86
N TYR A 61 13.43 -0.09 -11.21
CA TYR A 61 14.64 -0.90 -11.34
C TYR A 61 14.82 -1.46 -12.76
N GLN A 62 13.71 -1.82 -13.42
CA GLN A 62 13.74 -2.24 -14.82
C GLN A 62 14.24 -1.12 -15.73
N VAL A 63 13.76 0.12 -15.54
CA VAL A 63 14.23 1.29 -16.30
C VAL A 63 15.73 1.50 -16.08
N TYR A 64 16.18 1.47 -14.83
CA TYR A 64 17.60 1.57 -14.49
C TYR A 64 18.46 0.51 -15.21
N LEU A 65 18.02 -0.75 -15.23
CA LEU A 65 18.74 -1.82 -15.90
C LEU A 65 18.82 -1.61 -17.42
N TYR A 66 17.77 -1.09 -18.06
CA TYR A 66 17.81 -0.78 -19.49
C TYR A 66 18.84 0.30 -19.82
N ASP A 67 18.89 1.36 -19.01
CA ASP A 67 19.87 2.43 -19.18
C ASP A 67 21.30 1.92 -18.96
N GLU A 68 21.49 1.09 -17.94
CA GLU A 68 22.79 0.50 -17.63
C GLU A 68 23.28 -0.44 -18.75
N VAL A 69 22.39 -1.25 -19.32
CA VAL A 69 22.72 -2.08 -20.49
C VAL A 69 23.11 -1.21 -21.69
N SER A 70 22.43 -0.09 -21.92
CA SER A 70 22.78 0.85 -22.99
C SER A 70 24.16 1.47 -22.79
N ARG A 71 24.44 1.95 -21.57
CA ARG A 71 25.72 2.51 -21.17
C ARG A 71 26.86 1.52 -21.35
N LEU A 72 26.71 0.30 -20.83
CA LEU A 72 27.72 -0.75 -20.93
C LEU A 72 28.00 -1.17 -22.38
N LYS A 73 26.98 -1.16 -23.26
CA LYS A 73 27.19 -1.45 -24.68
C LYS A 73 28.03 -0.37 -25.38
N LEU A 74 27.79 0.90 -25.06
CA LEU A 74 28.58 2.01 -25.60
C LEU A 74 30.04 1.91 -25.12
N GLU A 75 30.23 1.75 -23.81
CA GLU A 75 31.56 1.61 -23.22
C GLU A 75 32.31 0.40 -23.80
N ASN A 76 31.63 -0.72 -24.00
CA ASN A 76 32.22 -1.91 -24.61
C ASN A 76 32.64 -1.66 -26.06
N ALA A 77 31.85 -0.91 -26.84
CA ALA A 77 32.20 -0.56 -28.22
C ALA A 77 33.44 0.36 -28.28
N ASP A 78 33.53 1.34 -27.38
CA ASP A 78 34.67 2.24 -27.29
C ASP A 78 35.95 1.49 -26.89
N LEU A 79 35.86 0.61 -25.89
CA LEU A 79 36.98 -0.24 -25.47
C LEU A 79 37.42 -1.22 -26.57
N GLN A 80 36.48 -1.80 -27.32
CA GLN A 80 36.81 -2.65 -28.45
C GLN A 80 37.59 -1.88 -29.52
N ARG A 81 37.17 -0.65 -29.82
CA ARG A 81 37.87 0.22 -30.77
C ARG A 81 39.31 0.47 -30.31
N GLU A 82 39.51 0.92 -29.08
CA GLU A 82 40.84 1.19 -28.53
C GLU A 82 41.73 -0.06 -28.53
N TYR A 83 41.16 -1.22 -28.17
CA TYR A 83 41.87 -2.50 -28.21
C TYR A 83 42.37 -2.84 -29.63
N PHE A 84 41.55 -2.62 -30.67
CA PHE A 84 41.96 -2.86 -32.04
C PHE A 84 43.07 -1.89 -32.49
N GLU A 85 42.96 -0.60 -32.18
CA GLU A 85 43.98 0.40 -32.51
C GLU A 85 45.34 0.05 -31.86
N LEU A 86 45.34 -0.32 -30.57
CA LEU A 86 46.55 -0.75 -29.86
C LEU A 86 47.13 -2.05 -30.42
N LYS A 87 46.28 -3.01 -30.79
CA LYS A 87 46.70 -4.29 -31.36
C LYS A 87 47.38 -4.09 -32.73
N GLU A 88 46.86 -3.20 -33.56
CA GLU A 88 47.49 -2.83 -34.84
C GLU A 88 48.88 -2.22 -34.63
N ILE A 89 49.02 -1.30 -33.66
CA ILE A 89 50.32 -0.67 -33.33
C ILE A 89 51.34 -1.72 -32.85
N SER A 90 50.92 -2.66 -32.00
CA SER A 90 51.81 -3.70 -31.45
C SER A 90 52.27 -4.76 -32.47
N ALA A 91 51.59 -4.85 -33.61
CA ALA A 91 51.87 -5.82 -34.66
C ALA A 91 52.81 -5.28 -35.76
N GLN A 92 53.13 -3.99 -35.74
CA GLN A 92 54.18 -3.35 -36.56
C GLN A 92 55.54 -3.40 -35.87
#